data_AF-A0A1A8KMH1-F1
#
_entry.id   AF-A0A1A8KMH1-F1
#
_cell.length_a   1.000
_cell.length_b   1.000
_cell.length_c   1.000
_cell.angle_alpha   90.00
_cell.angle_beta   90.00
_cell.angle_gamma   90.00
#
_symmetry.space_group_name_H-M   'P 1'
#
loop_
_entity.id
_entity.type
_entity.pdbx_description
1 polymer ?
#
loop_
_entity_poly.entity_id
_entity_poly.type
_entity_poly.pdbx_seq_one_letter_code
_entity_poly.pdbx_strand_id
1 'polypeptide(L)' 'DSTALSSIMERGVTKEEAMELDINGKNGLMVAVTKGFVDIVNLLHRCPLIDINHQDNDGNTALMIAAQAGFISILN' A
#
# COMPACT_ATOMS: atom_id res chain seq x y z
N ASP A 1 4.51 -8.01 -12.80
CA ASP A 1 3.31 -8.14 -13.64
C ASP A 1 2.16 -7.30 -13.12
N SER A 2 1.91 -6.15 -13.75
CA SER A 2 0.81 -5.22 -13.41
C SER A 2 -0.57 -5.79 -13.75
N THR A 3 -0.66 -6.70 -14.73
CA THR A 3 -1.90 -7.35 -15.19
C THR A 3 -2.55 -8.24 -14.14
N ALA A 4 -1.77 -8.91 -13.29
CA ALA A 4 -2.33 -9.73 -12.21
C ALA A 4 -3.05 -8.86 -11.17
N LEU A 5 -2.47 -7.70 -10.80
CA LEU A 5 -3.13 -6.76 -9.89
C LEU A 5 -4.35 -6.10 -10.52
N SER A 6 -4.29 -5.68 -11.79
CA SER A 6 -5.45 -5.13 -12.49
C SER A 6 -6.60 -6.13 -12.55
N SER A 7 -6.30 -7.42 -12.81
CA SER A 7 -7.31 -8.49 -12.84
C SER A 7 -7.86 -8.82 -11.45
N ILE A 8 -7.05 -8.68 -10.40
CA ILE A 8 -7.50 -8.78 -9.00
C ILE A 8 -8.43 -7.61 -8.64
N MET A 9 -8.12 -6.37 -9.06
CA MET A 9 -9.00 -5.21 -8.90
C MET A 9 -10.30 -5.34 -9.68
N GLU A 10 -10.26 -5.85 -10.92
CA GLU A 10 -11.43 -6.08 -11.78
C GLU A 10 -12.32 -7.23 -11.30
N ARG A 11 -11.74 -8.25 -10.62
CA ARG A 11 -12.50 -9.32 -9.97
C ARG A 11 -13.24 -8.86 -8.71
N GLY A 12 -13.06 -7.60 -8.31
CA GLY A 12 -13.61 -7.05 -7.09
C GLY A 12 -12.81 -7.56 -5.90
N VAL A 13 -11.67 -6.93 -5.62
CA VAL A 13 -11.10 -6.98 -4.27
C VAL A 13 -12.21 -6.52 -3.34
N THR A 14 -12.64 -7.38 -2.44
CA THR A 14 -13.65 -6.99 -1.47
C THR A 14 -13.09 -5.83 -0.64
N LYS A 15 -13.95 -4.90 -0.22
CA LYS A 15 -13.51 -3.76 0.60
C LYS A 15 -12.71 -4.24 1.81
N GLU A 16 -13.12 -5.38 2.35
CA GLU A 16 -12.48 -6.08 3.45
C GLU A 16 -11.04 -6.50 3.11
N GLU A 17 -10.81 -7.18 1.99
CA GLU A 17 -9.45 -7.59 1.56
C GLU A 17 -8.52 -6.40 1.29
N ALA A 18 -9.03 -5.30 0.71
CA ALA A 18 -8.24 -4.10 0.46
C ALA A 18 -7.85 -3.36 1.75
N MET A 19 -8.66 -3.51 2.81
CA MET A 19 -8.50 -2.83 4.09
C MET A 19 -7.86 -3.73 5.17
N GLU A 20 -7.51 -4.98 4.84
CA GLU A 20 -6.84 -5.85 5.81
C GLU A 20 -5.50 -5.25 6.25
N LEU A 21 -5.26 -5.37 7.55
CA LEU A 21 -4.02 -4.97 8.20
C LEU A 21 -3.26 -6.21 8.62
N ASP A 22 -1.94 -6.19 8.48
CA ASP A 22 -1.09 -7.23 9.03
C ASP A 22 -1.03 -7.16 10.57
N ILE A 23 -0.29 -8.10 11.17
CA ILE A 23 -0.07 -8.16 12.63
C ILE A 23 0.60 -6.90 13.22
N ASN A 24 1.25 -6.09 12.39
CA ASN A 24 1.90 -4.83 12.76
C ASN A 24 1.01 -3.62 12.48
N GLY A 25 -0.24 -3.82 12.05
CA GLY A 25 -1.14 -2.74 11.67
C GLY A 25 -0.83 -2.15 10.30
N LYS A 26 -0.02 -2.82 9.46
CA LYS A 26 0.34 -2.32 8.13
C LYS A 26 -0.72 -2.69 7.10
N ASN A 27 -1.17 -1.70 6.34
CA ASN A 27 -2.03 -1.93 5.18
C ASN A 27 -1.20 -2.36 3.95
N GLY A 28 -1.88 -2.77 2.88
CA GLY A 28 -1.23 -3.22 1.64
C GLY A 28 -0.26 -2.18 1.04
N LEU A 29 -0.56 -0.88 1.17
CA LEU A 29 0.30 0.20 0.68
C LEU A 29 1.62 0.26 1.45
N MET A 30 1.57 0.20 2.78
CA MET A 30 2.77 0.17 3.63
C MET A 30 3.65 -1.05 3.32
N VAL A 31 3.05 -2.22 3.14
CA VAL A 31 3.79 -3.43 2.76
C VAL A 31 4.45 -3.26 1.39
N ALA A 32 3.73 -2.74 0.40
CA ALA A 32 4.28 -2.47 -0.94
C ALA A 32 5.44 -1.47 -0.91
N VAL A 33 5.32 -0.41 -0.11
CA VAL A 33 6.40 0.58 0.11
C VAL A 33 7.61 -0.09 0.75
N THR A 34 7.42 -0.88 1.81
CA THR A 34 8.52 -1.56 2.53
C THR A 34 9.29 -2.50 1.60
N LYS A 35 8.61 -3.09 0.60
CA LYS A 35 9.21 -3.99 -0.39
C LYS A 35 9.78 -3.27 -1.62
N GLY A 36 9.57 -1.96 -1.76
CA GLY A 36 10.00 -1.19 -2.93
C GLY A 36 9.20 -1.53 -4.20
N PHE A 37 7.97 -2.03 -4.06
CA PHE A 37 7.13 -2.40 -5.20
C PHE A 37 6.44 -1.18 -5.81
N VAL A 38 7.21 -0.35 -6.51
CA VAL A 38 6.77 0.93 -7.10
C VAL A 38 5.47 0.81 -7.90
N ASP A 39 5.33 -0.21 -8.75
CA ASP A 39 4.13 -0.42 -9.56
C ASP A 39 2.88 -0.69 -8.70
N ILE A 40 3.06 -1.44 -7.61
CA ILE A 40 1.98 -1.77 -6.65
C ILE A 40 1.64 -0.55 -5.82
N VAL A 41 2.63 0.23 -5.38
CA VAL A 41 2.42 1.50 -4.67
C VAL A 41 1.59 2.45 -5.50
N ASN A 42 1.92 2.64 -6.79
CA ASN A 42 1.17 3.50 -7.70
C ASN A 42 -0.28 3.04 -7.91
N LEU A 43 -0.49 1.72 -7.95
CA LEU A 43 -1.82 1.15 -8.14
C LEU A 43 -2.67 1.26 -6.87
N LEU A 44 -2.11 0.94 -5.70
CA LEU A 44 -2.80 1.08 -4.41
C LEU A 44 -3.04 2.54 -4.03
N HIS A 45 -2.14 3.45 -4.39
CA HIS A 45 -2.33 4.89 -4.18
C HIS A 45 -3.55 5.44 -4.94
N ARG A 46 -3.89 4.85 -6.09
CA ARG A 46 -5.09 5.20 -6.86
C ARG A 46 -6.37 4.52 -6.33
N CYS A 47 -6.24 3.61 -5.37
CA CYS A 47 -7.36 2.86 -4.82
C CYS A 47 -8.08 3.71 -3.76
N PRO A 48 -9.37 4.05 -3.93
CA PRO A 48 -10.11 4.87 -2.97
C PRO A 48 -10.42 4.15 -1.64
N LEU A 49 -10.16 2.84 -1.57
CA LEU A 49 -10.40 2.01 -0.38
C LEU A 49 -9.20 2.04 0.60
N ILE A 50 -8.03 2.43 0.12
CA ILE A 50 -6.80 2.47 0.93
C ILE A 50 -6.73 3.83 1.63
N ASP A 51 -6.64 3.83 2.95
CA ASP A 51 -6.27 5.02 3.70
C ASP A 51 -4.76 5.24 3.65
N ILE A 52 -4.35 6.26 2.89
CA ILE A 52 -2.94 6.66 2.73
C ILE A 52 -2.34 7.23 4.02
N ASN A 53 -3.18 7.72 4.94
CA ASN A 53 -2.78 8.32 6.22
C ASN A 53 -2.89 7.34 7.39
N HIS A 54 -3.28 6.09 7.12
CA HIS A 54 -3.29 5.03 8.13
C HIS A 54 -1.92 4.97 8.83
N GLN A 55 -1.95 4.66 10.13
CA GLN A 55 -0.75 4.48 10.93
C GLN A 55 -0.63 3.02 11.35
N ASP A 56 0.58 2.47 11.22
CA ASP A 56 0.88 1.16 11.78
C ASP A 56 0.97 1.23 13.32
N ASN A 57 1.23 0.09 13.97
CA ASN A 57 1.30 0.00 15.44
C ASN A 57 2.42 0.87 16.04
N ASP A 58 3.40 1.27 15.23
CA ASP A 58 4.52 2.15 15.62
C ASP A 58 4.20 3.64 15.34
N GLY A 59 3.02 3.94 14.80
CA GLY A 59 2.59 5.28 14.43
C GLY A 59 3.13 5.77 13.07
N ASN A 60 3.74 4.90 12.27
CA ASN A 60 4.29 5.27 10.97
C ASN A 60 3.23 5.23 9.88
N THR A 61 3.24 6.22 9.00
CA THR A 61 2.47 6.21 7.75
C THR A 61 3.28 5.56 6.61
N ALA A 62 2.62 5.22 5.50
CA ALA A 62 3.30 4.70 4.31
C ALA A 62 4.40 5.66 3.81
N LEU A 63 4.20 6.97 3.93
CA LEU A 63 5.20 7.98 3.56
C LEU A 63 6.41 7.97 4.49
N MET A 64 6.21 7.80 5.79
CA MET A 64 7.30 7.70 6.76
C MET A 64 8.15 6.45 6.51
N ILE A 65 7.51 5.33 6.20
CA ILE A 65 8.19 4.09 5.82
C ILE A 65 8.97 4.28 4.51
N ALA A 66 8.40 4.97 3.51
CA ALA A 66 9.09 5.26 2.25
C ALA A 66 10.35 6.11 2.48
N ALA A 67 10.26 7.14 3.31
CA ALA A 67 11.41 7.98 3.65
C ALA A 67 12.51 7.19 4.36
N GLN A 68 12.14 6.32 5.33
CA GLN A 68 13.10 5.46 6.04
C GLN A 68 13.77 4.43 5.12
N ALA A 69 13.03 3.89 4.14
CA ALA A 69 13.53 2.91 3.19
C ALA A 69 14.39 3.51 2.06
N GLY A 70 14.58 4.83 2.02
CA GLY A 70 15.29 5.50 0.92
C GLY A 70 14.46 5.63 -0.37
N PHE A 71 13.16 5.41 -0.26
CA PHE A 71 12.18 5.37 -1.32
C PHE A 71 11.40 6.69 -1.43
N ILE A 72 12.10 7.82 -1.31
CA ILE A 72 11.50 9.16 -1.29
C ILE A 72 10.72 9.45 -2.60
N SER A 73 11.11 8.81 -3.70
CA SER A 73 10.54 9.09 -5.02
C SER A 73 9.25 8.35 -5.37
N ILE A 74 8.75 7.43 -4.52
CA ILE A 74 7.56 6.60 -4.87
C ILE A 74 6.23 7.29 -4.56
N LEU A 75 6.23 8.34 -3.73
CA LEU A 75 5.01 9.01 -3.28
C LEU A 75 4.96 10.50 -3.67
N ASN A 76 5.71 10.89 -4.70
CA ASN A 76 5.82 12.26 -5.18
C ASN A 76 4.79 12.58 -6.28
#